data_AF-A0A661B2H0-F1
#
_entry.id   AF-A0A661B2H0-F1
#
_cell.length_a   1.000
_cell.length_b   1.000
_cell.length_c   1.000
_cell.angle_alpha   90.00
_cell.angle_beta   90.00
_cell.angle_gamma   90.00
#
_symmetry.space_group_name_H-M   'P 1'
#
loop_
_entity.id
_entity.type
_entity.pdbx_description
1 polymer ?
#
loop_
_entity_poly.entity_id
_entity_poly.type
_entity_poly.pdbx_seq_one_letter_code
_entity_poly.pdbx_strand_id
1 'polypeptide(L)'
;MPKISNNELIAEARALHNDAPLIDLHCDTFCRMKKAAHFLEAKPKRHLDLPRMRETGIWAEAFSLFVHPSWGGEQKWLKIAEKTLSRIEEASRISGGKFAIAKKADEILRNRDNDITSAIIEIEGLHPLGGEISKIEEFFKRGVRI
;
A
#
# COMPACT_ATOMS: atom_id res chain seq x y z
N MET A 1 18.94 5.99 36.56
CA MET A 1 18.37 4.99 35.66
C MET A 1 19.48 4.52 34.72
N PRO A 2 19.71 3.21 34.56
CA PRO A 2 20.67 2.72 33.57
C PRO A 2 20.21 3.16 32.17
N LYS A 3 21.15 3.67 31.36
CA LYS A 3 20.87 4.03 29.97
C LYS A 3 20.85 2.75 29.14
N ILE A 4 19.70 2.45 28.52
CA ILE A 4 19.59 1.38 27.53
C ILE A 4 20.48 1.73 26.35
N SER A 5 21.24 0.77 25.83
CA SER A 5 22.07 0.98 24.64
C SER A 5 21.22 1.03 23.37
N ASN A 6 21.75 1.66 22.31
CA ASN A 6 21.04 1.70 21.01
C ASN A 6 20.76 0.29 20.45
N ASN A 7 21.64 -0.68 20.69
CA ASN A 7 21.47 -2.05 20.20
C ASN A 7 20.31 -2.75 20.91
N GLU A 8 20.18 -2.56 22.23
CA GLU A 8 19.07 -3.10 23.02
C GLU A 8 17.74 -2.49 22.57
N LEU A 9 17.69 -1.17 22.35
CA LEU A 9 16.49 -0.49 21.83
C LEU A 9 16.09 -1.00 20.44
N ILE A 10 17.06 -1.23 19.54
CA ILE A 10 16.78 -1.76 18.21
C ILE A 10 16.25 -3.21 18.29
N ALA A 11 16.81 -4.03 19.17
CA ALA A 11 16.36 -5.40 19.36
C ALA A 11 14.93 -5.44 19.92
N GLU A 12 14.61 -4.61 20.90
CA GLU A 12 13.27 -4.47 21.48
C GLU A 12 12.26 -3.99 20.44
N ALA A 13 12.59 -2.95 19.66
CA ALA A 13 11.72 -2.46 18.59
C ALA A 13 11.44 -3.52 17.52
N ARG A 14 12.45 -4.33 17.15
CA ARG A 14 12.27 -5.44 16.19
C ARG A 14 11.39 -6.54 16.74
N ALA A 15 11.54 -6.89 18.02
CA ALA A 15 10.66 -7.86 18.68
C ALA A 15 9.21 -7.36 18.66
N LEU A 16 8.98 -6.08 19.01
CA LEU A 16 7.65 -5.47 18.96
C LEU A 16 7.07 -5.46 17.54
N HIS A 17 7.82 -5.07 16.51
CA HIS A 17 7.33 -5.08 15.12
C HIS A 17 7.05 -6.50 14.58
N ASN A 18 7.71 -7.52 15.13
CA ASN A 18 7.43 -8.89 14.76
C ASN A 18 6.11 -9.40 15.34
N ASP A 19 5.77 -8.97 16.56
CA ASP A 19 4.60 -9.44 17.31
C ASP A 19 3.35 -8.55 17.12
N ALA A 20 3.54 -7.25 16.87
CA ALA A 20 2.47 -6.28 16.72
C ALA A 20 2.28 -5.86 15.25
N PRO A 21 1.03 -5.60 14.82
CA PRO A 21 0.78 -5.08 13.48
C PRO A 21 1.45 -3.73 13.26
N LEU A 22 2.44 -3.68 12.36
CA LEU A 22 2.95 -2.44 11.79
C LEU A 22 2.21 -2.16 10.49
N ILE A 23 1.27 -1.21 10.54
CA ILE A 23 0.42 -0.83 9.42
C ILE A 23 0.60 0.66 9.17
N ASP A 24 1.12 1.02 8.00
CA ASP A 24 1.12 2.41 7.54
C ASP A 24 -0.19 2.69 6.77
N LEU A 25 -0.74 3.88 7.00
CA LEU A 25 -2.06 4.26 6.52
C LEU A 25 -2.02 5.24 5.35
N HIS A 26 -0.84 5.54 4.77
CA HIS A 26 -0.78 6.40 3.60
C HIS A 26 0.55 6.31 2.83
N CYS A 27 0.48 5.86 1.57
CA CYS A 27 1.65 5.80 0.71
C CYS A 27 1.39 6.06 -0.78
N ASP A 28 2.06 7.08 -1.30
CA ASP A 28 2.04 7.52 -2.70
C ASP A 28 2.91 6.68 -3.66
N THR A 29 3.45 5.56 -3.19
CA THR A 29 4.47 4.80 -3.93
C THR A 29 3.99 4.43 -5.34
N PHE A 30 2.75 3.94 -5.49
CA PHE A 30 2.20 3.57 -6.79
C PHE A 30 1.90 4.76 -7.69
N CYS A 31 1.59 5.95 -7.16
CA CYS A 31 1.39 7.17 -7.93
C CYS A 31 2.62 7.54 -8.77
N ARG A 32 3.82 7.28 -8.22
CA ARG A 32 5.11 7.58 -8.87
C ARG A 32 5.68 6.40 -9.68
N MET A 33 4.97 5.26 -9.73
CA MET A 33 5.42 4.06 -10.43
C MET A 33 4.93 3.99 -11.88
N LYS A 34 5.87 3.76 -12.82
CA LYS A 34 5.54 3.49 -14.23
C LYS A 34 5.16 2.03 -14.49
N LYS A 35 5.75 1.08 -13.74
CA LYS A 35 5.55 -0.37 -13.89
C LYS A 35 5.40 -1.01 -12.51
N ALA A 36 4.46 -1.94 -12.38
CA ALA A 36 4.21 -2.70 -11.16
C ALA A 36 5.45 -3.47 -10.67
N ALA A 37 6.22 -4.07 -11.59
CA ALA A 37 7.46 -4.79 -11.27
C ALA A 37 8.48 -3.94 -10.49
N HIS A 38 8.48 -2.61 -10.67
CA HIS A 38 9.39 -1.73 -9.93
C HIS A 38 9.05 -1.59 -8.44
N PHE A 39 7.88 -2.06 -8.00
CA PHE A 39 7.53 -2.19 -6.57
C PHE A 39 8.08 -3.47 -5.97
N LEU A 40 8.21 -4.52 -6.78
CA LEU A 40 8.69 -5.82 -6.33
C LEU A 40 10.22 -5.89 -6.27
N GLU A 41 10.90 -4.99 -6.97
CA GLU A 41 12.35 -4.89 -7.03
C GLU A 41 12.86 -3.75 -6.12
N ALA A 42 13.96 -4.01 -5.40
CA ALA A 42 14.64 -2.96 -4.66
C ALA A 42 15.21 -1.92 -5.64
N LYS A 43 14.69 -0.69 -5.59
CA LYS A 43 15.20 0.41 -6.45
C LYS A 43 15.89 1.48 -5.63
N PRO A 44 17.04 2.02 -6.10
CA PRO A 44 17.68 3.16 -5.46
C PRO A 44 16.77 4.40 -5.57
N LYS A 45 16.80 5.26 -4.54
CA LYS A 45 16.07 6.55 -4.45
C LYS A 45 14.53 6.44 -4.29
N ARG A 46 14.02 5.32 -3.81
CA ARG A 46 12.61 5.18 -3.38
C ARG A 46 12.56 4.98 -1.87
N HIS A 47 11.49 5.46 -1.25
CA HIS A 47 11.30 5.30 0.20
C HIS A 47 10.73 3.92 0.54
N LEU A 48 9.88 3.37 -0.34
CA LEU A 48 9.17 2.12 -0.11
C LEU A 48 9.13 1.26 -1.38
N ASP A 49 9.40 -0.02 -1.19
CA ASP A 49 9.22 -1.13 -2.13
C ASP A 49 9.04 -2.42 -1.32
N LEU A 50 8.56 -3.48 -1.96
CA LEU A 50 8.23 -4.74 -1.29
C LEU A 50 9.42 -5.33 -0.51
N PRO A 51 10.67 -5.35 -1.03
CA PRO A 51 11.81 -5.82 -0.26
C PRO A 51 12.03 -5.04 1.04
N ARG A 52 11.96 -3.70 1.01
CA ARG A 52 12.10 -2.89 2.23
C ARG A 52 10.96 -3.11 3.21
N MET A 53 9.71 -3.19 2.74
CA MET A 53 8.55 -3.48 3.61
C MET A 53 8.74 -4.79 4.37
N ARG A 54 9.25 -5.81 3.69
CA ARG A 54 9.51 -7.13 4.30
C ARG A 54 10.69 -7.10 5.26
N GLU A 55 11.76 -6.39 4.93
CA GLU A 55 12.93 -6.21 5.79
C GLU A 55 12.60 -5.47 7.10
N THR A 56 11.71 -4.47 7.03
CA THR A 56 11.31 -3.65 8.18
C THR A 56 10.15 -4.23 8.99
N GLY A 57 9.50 -5.29 8.47
CA GLY A 57 8.38 -5.95 9.13
C GLY A 57 7.06 -5.18 9.03
N ILE A 58 6.82 -4.45 7.93
CA ILE A 58 5.51 -3.84 7.64
C ILE A 58 4.52 -4.93 7.21
N TRP A 59 3.39 -5.02 7.90
CA TRP A 59 2.36 -6.03 7.64
C TRP A 59 1.43 -5.58 6.52
N ALA A 60 1.05 -4.30 6.55
CA ALA A 60 0.18 -3.70 5.56
C ALA A 60 0.54 -2.24 5.29
N GLU A 61 0.21 -1.78 4.09
CA GLU A 61 0.41 -0.41 3.63
C GLU A 61 -0.86 0.04 2.89
N ALA A 62 -1.36 1.23 3.20
CA ALA A 62 -2.44 1.84 2.45
C ALA A 62 -1.88 2.61 1.26
N PHE A 63 -2.10 2.09 0.06
CA PHE A 63 -1.63 2.73 -1.16
C PHE A 63 -2.67 3.71 -1.69
N SER A 64 -2.25 4.96 -1.81
CA SER A 64 -3.09 6.06 -2.28
C SER A 64 -3.34 5.99 -3.79
N LEU A 65 -4.61 6.13 -4.16
CA LEU A 65 -5.05 6.48 -5.52
C LEU A 65 -5.11 8.02 -5.65
N PHE A 66 -3.99 8.70 -5.39
CA PHE A 66 -3.92 10.16 -5.40
C PHE A 66 -4.09 10.75 -6.79
N VAL A 67 -4.87 11.83 -6.85
CA VAL A 67 -4.96 12.71 -8.01
C VAL A 67 -5.02 14.17 -7.59
N HIS A 68 -4.08 14.98 -8.10
CA HIS A 68 -4.12 16.42 -7.86
C HIS A 68 -5.17 17.12 -8.75
N PRO A 69 -5.98 18.05 -8.21
CA PRO A 69 -7.03 18.73 -8.96
C PRO A 69 -6.53 19.48 -10.19
N SER A 70 -5.36 20.12 -10.11
CA SER A 70 -4.80 20.88 -11.24
C SER A 70 -4.35 20.02 -12.43
N TRP A 71 -4.35 18.68 -12.31
CA TRP A 71 -3.86 17.81 -13.38
C TRP A 71 -4.83 17.68 -14.56
N GLY A 72 -6.08 18.13 -14.45
CA GLY A 72 -7.05 18.08 -15.54
C GLY A 72 -8.49 18.20 -15.07
N GLY A 73 -9.38 17.38 -15.63
CA GLY A 73 -10.77 17.26 -15.21
C GLY A 73 -11.17 15.81 -14.97
N GLU A 74 -12.43 15.58 -14.63
CA GLU A 74 -12.98 14.31 -14.12
C GLU A 74 -12.51 13.06 -14.87
N GLN A 75 -12.60 13.06 -16.21
CA GLN A 75 -12.18 11.91 -17.02
C GLN A 75 -10.69 11.58 -16.84
N LYS A 76 -9.84 12.61 -16.74
CA LYS A 76 -8.41 12.44 -16.54
C LYS A 76 -8.11 11.98 -15.12
N TRP A 77 -8.82 12.51 -14.13
CA TRP A 77 -8.66 12.11 -12.74
C TRP A 77 -9.04 10.64 -12.54
N LEU A 78 -10.22 10.23 -13.04
CA LEU A 78 -10.67 8.85 -13.01
C LEU A 78 -9.64 7.91 -13.65
N LYS A 79 -9.17 8.25 -14.86
CA LYS A 79 -8.18 7.44 -15.57
C LYS A 79 -6.87 7.29 -14.80
N ILE A 80 -6.43 8.31 -14.07
CA ILE A 80 -5.20 8.24 -13.25
C ILE A 80 -5.43 7.28 -12.09
N ALA A 81 -6.53 7.43 -11.34
CA ALA A 81 -6.88 6.57 -10.22
C ALA A 81 -6.99 5.10 -10.64
N GLU A 82 -7.75 4.81 -11.71
CA GLU A 82 -7.88 3.46 -12.26
C GLU A 82 -6.55 2.86 -12.69
N LYS A 83 -5.69 3.67 -13.34
CA LYS A 83 -4.36 3.21 -13.76
C LYS A 83 -3.47 2.93 -12.55
N THR A 84 -3.60 3.68 -11.46
CA THR A 84 -2.84 3.44 -10.23
C THR A 84 -3.33 2.16 -9.56
N LEU A 85 -4.65 1.97 -9.47
CA LEU A 85 -5.26 0.75 -8.97
C LEU A 85 -4.82 -0.48 -9.77
N SER A 86 -4.85 -0.42 -11.10
CA SER A 86 -4.37 -1.52 -11.94
C SER A 86 -2.88 -1.82 -11.80
N ARG A 87 -2.05 -0.86 -11.38
CA ARG A 87 -0.65 -1.14 -11.04
C ARG A 87 -0.53 -1.91 -9.73
N ILE A 88 -1.38 -1.64 -8.74
CA ILE A 88 -1.42 -2.37 -7.47
C ILE A 88 -1.92 -3.80 -7.71
N GLU A 89 -3.03 -3.96 -8.45
CA GLU A 89 -3.59 -5.26 -8.86
C GLU A 89 -2.53 -6.10 -9.59
N GLU A 90 -1.83 -5.49 -10.54
CA GLU A 90 -0.75 -6.16 -11.28
C GLU A 90 0.42 -6.54 -10.38
N ALA A 91 0.85 -5.67 -9.47
CA ALA A 91 1.93 -5.96 -8.53
C ALA A 91 1.58 -7.16 -7.64
N SER A 92 0.33 -7.24 -7.17
CA SER A 92 -0.15 -8.39 -6.40
C SER A 92 -0.08 -9.67 -7.24
N ARG A 93 -0.60 -9.62 -8.48
CA ARG A 93 -0.63 -10.77 -9.41
C ARG A 93 0.76 -11.31 -9.72
N ILE A 94 1.75 -10.45 -9.94
CA ILE A 94 3.10 -10.87 -10.36
C ILE A 94 4.09 -11.02 -9.19
N SER A 95 3.63 -10.84 -7.94
CA SER A 95 4.49 -10.91 -6.74
C SER A 95 5.01 -12.31 -6.39
N GLY A 96 4.51 -13.36 -7.06
CA GLY A 96 4.80 -14.74 -6.67
C GLY A 96 4.22 -15.11 -5.30
N GLY A 97 3.10 -14.49 -4.92
CA GLY A 97 2.44 -14.74 -3.64
C GLY A 97 3.06 -14.01 -2.44
N LYS A 98 3.90 -12.98 -2.67
CA LYS A 98 4.51 -12.18 -1.60
C LYS A 98 3.78 -10.86 -1.30
N PHE A 99 2.80 -10.50 -2.12
CA PHE A 99 2.01 -9.28 -1.96
C PHE A 99 0.56 -9.49 -2.37
N ALA A 100 -0.39 -9.09 -1.51
CA ALA A 100 -1.82 -9.29 -1.73
C ALA A 100 -2.64 -8.07 -1.33
N ILE A 101 -3.70 -7.78 -2.09
CA ILE A 101 -4.69 -6.77 -1.68
C ILE A 101 -5.56 -7.37 -0.57
N ALA A 102 -5.66 -6.66 0.55
CA ALA A 102 -6.49 -7.01 1.69
C ALA A 102 -7.68 -6.05 1.79
N LYS A 103 -8.88 -6.62 1.81
CA LYS A 103 -10.17 -5.94 1.84
C LYS A 103 -10.75 -5.84 3.25
N LYS A 104 -10.17 -6.54 4.21
CA LYS A 104 -10.62 -6.69 5.60
C LYS A 104 -9.43 -6.98 6.52
N ALA A 105 -9.60 -6.72 7.82
CA ALA A 105 -8.56 -6.95 8.80
C ALA A 105 -8.13 -8.43 8.91
N ASP A 106 -9.07 -9.38 8.80
CA ASP A 106 -8.77 -10.83 8.85
C ASP A 106 -7.91 -11.29 7.65
N GLU A 107 -8.01 -10.62 6.51
CA GLU A 107 -7.11 -10.87 5.37
C GLU A 107 -5.69 -10.40 5.66
N ILE A 108 -5.49 -9.27 6.35
CA ILE A 108 -4.16 -8.80 6.74
C ILE A 108 -3.50 -9.80 7.71
N LEU A 109 -4.25 -10.27 8.71
CA LEU A 109 -3.75 -11.25 9.68
C LEU A 109 -3.38 -12.57 8.99
N ARG A 110 -4.27 -13.11 8.13
CA ARG A 110 -3.95 -14.33 7.36
C ARG A 110 -2.75 -14.14 6.43
N ASN A 111 -2.62 -12.99 5.78
CA ASN A 111 -1.49 -12.71 4.92
C ASN A 111 -0.18 -12.70 5.72
N ARG A 112 -0.17 -12.08 6.91
CA ARG A 112 0.98 -12.11 7.83
C ARG A 112 1.39 -13.53 8.18
N ASP A 113 0.45 -14.40 8.55
CA ASP A 113 0.71 -15.81 8.89
C ASP A 113 1.29 -16.61 7.71
N ASN A 114 1.02 -16.18 6.48
CA ASN A 114 1.50 -16.81 5.26
C ASN A 114 2.72 -16.08 4.63
N ASP A 115 3.38 -15.19 5.37
CA ASP A 115 4.53 -14.41 4.89
C ASP A 115 4.21 -13.56 3.63
N ILE A 116 3.00 -12.99 3.59
CA ILE A 116 2.48 -12.12 2.52
C ILE A 116 2.31 -10.71 3.07
N THR A 117 2.86 -9.71 2.37
CA THR A 117 2.64 -8.28 2.71
C THR A 117 1.32 -7.81 2.11
N SER A 118 0.53 -7.06 2.89
CA SER A 118 -0.80 -6.62 2.48
C SER A 118 -0.81 -5.21 1.88
N ALA A 119 -1.67 -5.00 0.89
CA ALA A 119 -2.09 -3.68 0.43
C ALA A 119 -3.51 -3.38 0.90
N ILE A 120 -3.68 -2.26 1.57
CA ILE A 120 -4.97 -1.57 1.66
C ILE A 120 -4.99 -0.55 0.52
N ILE A 121 -6.16 -0.28 -0.05
CA ILE A 121 -6.27 0.70 -1.14
C ILE A 121 -7.17 1.83 -0.68
N GLU A 122 -6.68 3.06 -0.81
CA GLU A 122 -7.39 4.27 -0.45
C GLU A 122 -7.56 5.22 -1.64
N ILE A 123 -8.59 6.06 -1.64
CA ILE A 123 -8.72 7.18 -2.57
C ILE A 123 -8.39 8.49 -1.85
N GLU A 124 -7.27 9.11 -2.19
CA GLU A 124 -6.92 10.44 -1.69
C GLU A 124 -7.49 11.53 -2.61
N GLY A 125 -8.55 12.17 -2.11
CA GLY A 125 -9.30 13.20 -2.82
C GLY A 125 -10.34 12.59 -3.76
N LEU A 126 -11.61 12.99 -3.57
CA LEU A 126 -12.75 12.37 -4.26
C LEU A 126 -12.99 12.87 -5.70
N HIS A 127 -12.09 13.68 -6.24
CA HIS A 127 -12.15 14.18 -7.62
C HIS A 127 -12.37 13.07 -8.68
N PRO A 128 -11.73 11.89 -8.58
CA PRO A 128 -11.98 10.78 -9.52
C PRO A 128 -13.44 10.31 -9.56
N LEU A 129 -14.21 10.55 -8.49
CA LEU A 129 -15.62 10.16 -8.43
C LEU A 129 -16.52 11.11 -9.23
N GLY A 130 -16.12 12.38 -9.41
CA GLY A 130 -16.90 13.36 -10.19
C GLY A 130 -18.37 13.49 -9.74
N GLY A 131 -18.65 13.34 -8.44
CA GLY A 131 -20.02 13.39 -7.88
C GLY A 131 -20.89 12.15 -8.13
N GLU A 132 -20.37 11.10 -8.78
CA GLU A 132 -21.12 9.89 -9.11
C GLU A 132 -20.94 8.80 -8.05
N ILE A 133 -22.01 8.54 -7.27
CA ILE A 133 -21.99 7.52 -6.20
C ILE A 133 -21.71 6.12 -6.74
N SER A 134 -22.15 5.79 -7.96
CA SER A 134 -21.90 4.49 -8.60
C SER A 134 -20.41 4.15 -8.68
N LYS A 135 -19.53 5.14 -8.86
CA LYS A 135 -18.07 4.94 -8.90
C LYS A 135 -17.51 4.51 -7.56
N ILE A 136 -18.12 4.90 -6.44
CA ILE A 136 -17.74 4.40 -5.11
C ILE A 136 -17.90 2.88 -5.08
N GLU A 137 -19.03 2.37 -5.57
CA GLU A 137 -19.30 0.94 -5.59
C GLU A 137 -18.34 0.19 -6.54
N GLU A 138 -18.01 0.77 -7.69
CA GLU A 138 -17.02 0.23 -8.63
C GLU A 138 -15.63 0.09 -8.00
N PHE A 139 -15.13 1.15 -7.35
CA PHE A 139 -13.85 1.13 -6.64
C PHE A 139 -13.88 0.17 -5.44
N PHE A 140 -14.98 0.14 -4.69
CA PHE A 140 -15.15 -0.77 -3.56
C PHE A 140 -15.12 -2.25 -3.99
N LYS A 141 -15.78 -2.61 -5.11
CA LYS A 141 -15.72 -3.96 -5.70
C LYS A 141 -14.29 -4.37 -6.06
N ARG A 142 -13.49 -3.41 -6.55
CA ARG A 142 -12.08 -3.62 -6.89
C ARG A 142 -11.12 -3.64 -5.68
N GLY A 143 -11.61 -3.31 -4.49
CA GLY A 143 -10.85 -3.48 -3.25
C GLY A 143 -10.48 -2.20 -2.51
N VAL A 144 -10.95 -1.03 -2.97
CA VAL A 144 -10.80 0.23 -2.22
C VAL A 144 -11.58 0.17 -0.91
N ARG A 145 -10.96 0.61 0.19
CA ARG A 145 -11.52 0.53 1.55
C ARG A 145 -11.47 1.83 2.34
N ILE A 146 -10.71 2.82 1.88
CA ILE A 146 -10.51 4.12 2.51
C ILE A 146 -10.79 5.20 1.46
#